data_AF-A0A0V0GDK7-F1
#
_entry.id   AF-A0A0V0GDK7-F1
#
_cell.length_a   1.000
_cell.length_b   1.000
_cell.length_c   1.000
_cell.angle_alpha   90.00
_cell.angle_beta   90.00
_cell.angle_gamma   90.00
#
_symmetry.space_group_name_H-M   'P 1'
#
loop_
_entity.id
_entity.type
_entity.pdbx_description
1 polymer ?
#
loop_
_entity_poly.entity_id
_entity_poly.type
_entity_poly.pdbx_seq_one_letter_code
_entity_poly.pdbx_strand_id
1 'polypeptide(L)'
;KLYTVRLYNTSLVENKKDEIEEKYERCYLNLKSLISGLSEKELHDALNSTASKDKAHEEVCLGLLTLILTDPINAAKSYRDLTLISRDGLGVVQAHLSQLITERWGRLTDCVRTQLLWLIREMIRNGVNGVDTLCWNLMRHMAGGDVTQKNIILIESVLDILIENRTWLDKFPVIVATSVYTFLRLIEDHMSPRLANLQKKEITFTISLLRERFSDCLLIG
;
A
#
# COMPACT_ATOMS: atom_id res chain seq x y z
N LYS A 1 -14.81 18.46 16.75
CA LYS A 1 -13.33 18.35 16.84
C LYS A 1 -12.84 17.93 15.46
N LEU A 2 -12.09 18.79 14.78
CA LEU A 2 -11.43 18.42 13.52
C LEU A 2 -10.45 17.30 13.84
N TYR A 3 -10.68 16.11 13.28
CA TYR A 3 -9.74 15.01 13.40
C TYR A 3 -8.54 15.37 12.52
N THR A 4 -7.41 15.69 13.14
CA THR A 4 -6.18 15.97 12.41
C THR A 4 -5.70 14.67 11.79
N VAL A 5 -5.73 14.58 10.47
CA VAL A 5 -5.16 13.46 9.75
C VAL A 5 -3.66 13.48 9.98
N ARG A 6 -3.10 12.34 10.40
CA ARG A 6 -1.67 12.20 10.63
C ARG A 6 -1.14 11.00 9.87
N LEU A 7 -0.25 11.28 8.91
CA LEU A 7 0.41 10.24 8.12
C LEU A 7 1.69 9.76 8.80
N TYR A 8 2.39 10.68 9.46
CA TYR A 8 3.72 10.43 10.01
C TYR A 8 3.76 10.45 11.54
N ASN A 9 4.62 9.62 12.11
CA ASN A 9 5.08 9.79 13.48
C ASN A 9 6.01 11.00 13.51
N THR A 10 5.63 12.04 14.23
CA THR A 10 6.46 13.24 14.38
C THR A 10 7.33 13.14 15.63
N SER A 11 8.61 13.48 15.51
CA SER A 11 9.50 13.65 16.66
C SER A 11 9.41 15.07 17.23
N LEU A 12 9.71 15.24 18.53
CA LEU A 12 9.82 16.56 19.19
C LEU A 12 10.89 17.48 18.56
N VAL A 13 11.83 16.90 17.80
CA VAL A 13 12.93 17.62 17.14
C VAL A 13 12.55 18.10 15.74
N GLU A 14 11.48 17.57 15.15
CA GLU A 14 11.03 17.95 13.80
C GLU A 14 10.27 19.27 13.84
N ASN A 15 10.97 20.38 13.65
CA ASN A 15 10.40 21.72 13.68
C ASN A 15 9.69 22.14 12.37
N LYS A 16 9.92 21.43 11.25
CA LYS A 16 9.24 21.68 9.96
C LYS A 16 8.33 20.50 9.63
N LYS A 17 7.04 20.79 9.38
CA LYS A 17 6.08 19.80 8.91
C LYS A 17 6.48 19.33 7.50
N ASP A 18 6.33 18.04 7.26
CA ASP A 18 6.71 17.43 5.99
C ASP A 18 5.79 17.93 4.86
N GLU A 19 6.36 18.35 3.73
CA GLU A 19 5.62 18.96 2.62
C GLU A 19 4.59 17.99 1.99
N ILE A 20 4.84 16.67 2.04
CA ILE A 20 3.88 15.67 1.59
C ILE A 20 2.70 15.61 2.56
N GLU A 21 2.95 15.63 3.88
CA GLU A 21 1.85 15.62 4.86
C GLU A 21 0.98 16.87 4.77
N GLU A 22 1.59 18.05 4.57
CA GLU A 22 0.86 19.30 4.33
C GLU A 22 -0.01 19.23 3.07
N LYS A 23 0.51 18.64 1.98
CA LYS A 23 -0.26 18.44 0.75
C LYS A 23 -1.47 17.53 1.00
N TYR A 24 -1.28 16.40 1.69
CA TYR A 24 -2.36 15.47 2.01
C TYR A 24 -3.41 16.10 2.92
N GLU A 25 -2.99 16.81 3.96
CA GLU A 25 -3.91 17.51 4.86
C GLU A 25 -4.75 18.54 4.11
N ARG A 26 -4.13 19.35 3.23
CA ARG A 26 -4.86 20.32 2.40
C ARG A 26 -5.88 19.63 1.49
N CYS A 27 -5.48 18.56 0.80
CA CYS A 27 -6.38 17.80 -0.07
C CYS A 27 -7.55 17.18 0.70
N TYR A 28 -7.27 16.66 1.91
CA TYR A 28 -8.29 16.12 2.80
C TYR A 28 -9.29 17.18 3.29
N LEU A 29 -8.81 18.36 3.67
CA LEU A 29 -9.68 19.47 4.10
C LEU A 29 -10.57 19.95 2.94
N ASN A 30 -10.01 20.08 1.73
CA ASN A 30 -10.77 20.41 0.53
C ASN A 30 -11.85 19.37 0.26
N LEU A 31 -11.51 18.08 0.33
CA LEU A 31 -12.47 16.98 0.18
C LEU A 31 -13.57 17.05 1.24
N LYS A 32 -13.23 17.23 2.51
CA LYS A 32 -14.21 17.33 3.60
C LYS A 32 -15.17 18.49 3.40
N SER A 33 -14.68 19.64 2.93
CA SER A 33 -15.54 20.77 2.58
C SER A 33 -16.48 20.45 1.42
N LEU A 34 -16.00 19.70 0.42
CA LEU A 34 -16.78 19.33 -0.76
C LEU A 34 -17.94 18.38 -0.42
N ILE A 35 -17.71 17.43 0.50
CA ILE A 35 -18.68 16.37 0.81
C ILE A 35 -19.56 16.66 2.04
N SER A 36 -19.33 17.78 2.73
CA SER A 36 -20.02 18.09 3.98
C SER A 36 -21.52 18.34 3.75
N GLY A 37 -22.36 17.60 4.48
CA GLY A 37 -23.82 17.78 4.45
C GLY A 37 -24.52 17.27 3.19
N LEU A 38 -23.79 16.59 2.29
CA LEU A 38 -24.37 16.01 1.08
C LEU A 38 -24.97 14.62 1.35
N SER A 39 -26.06 14.31 0.66
CA SER A 39 -26.54 12.93 0.52
C SER A 39 -25.55 12.09 -0.30
N GLU A 40 -25.70 10.76 -0.28
CA GLU A 40 -24.79 9.86 -1.00
C GLU A 40 -24.79 10.09 -2.53
N LYS A 41 -25.95 10.44 -3.09
CA LYS A 41 -26.07 10.78 -4.52
C LYS A 41 -25.39 12.11 -4.85
N GLU A 42 -25.66 13.14 -4.05
CA GLU A 42 -25.07 14.47 -4.25
C GLU A 42 -23.54 14.43 -4.06
N LEU A 43 -23.06 13.61 -3.12
CA LEU A 43 -21.64 13.36 -2.90
C LEU A 43 -20.99 12.79 -4.16
N HIS A 44 -21.60 11.77 -4.77
CA HIS A 44 -21.07 11.16 -5.98
C HIS A 44 -21.01 12.15 -7.15
N ASP A 45 -22.09 12.91 -7.35
CA ASP A 45 -22.18 13.92 -8.42
C ASP A 45 -21.15 15.05 -8.20
N ALA A 46 -20.97 15.50 -6.95
CA ALA A 46 -19.99 16.52 -6.59
C ALA A 46 -18.54 16.06 -6.79
N LEU A 47 -18.22 14.82 -6.41
CA LEU A 47 -16.90 14.24 -6.61
C LEU A 47 -16.57 14.09 -8.09
N ASN A 48 -17.48 13.53 -8.90
CA ASN A 48 -17.30 13.38 -10.34
C ASN A 48 -17.16 14.74 -11.05
N SER A 49 -18.02 15.70 -10.71
CA SER A 49 -17.97 17.04 -11.27
C SER A 49 -16.64 17.73 -10.98
N THR A 50 -16.12 17.57 -9.76
CA THR A 50 -14.83 18.15 -9.36
C THR A 50 -13.66 17.43 -10.03
N ALA A 51 -13.67 16.09 -10.04
CA ALA A 51 -12.67 15.25 -10.69
C ALA A 51 -12.61 15.47 -12.21
N SER A 52 -13.67 16.04 -12.81
CA SER A 52 -13.67 16.37 -14.24
C SER A 52 -12.68 17.48 -14.64
N LYS A 53 -12.19 18.25 -13.66
CA LYS A 53 -11.22 19.34 -13.85
C LYS A 53 -9.82 18.84 -13.52
N ASP A 54 -8.88 18.89 -14.47
CA ASP A 54 -7.56 18.25 -14.35
C ASP A 54 -6.79 18.57 -13.06
N LYS A 55 -6.69 19.85 -12.67
CA LYS A 55 -5.99 20.23 -11.41
C LYS A 55 -6.69 19.73 -10.15
N ALA A 56 -8.02 19.60 -10.19
CA ALA A 56 -8.81 19.18 -9.03
C ALA A 56 -8.92 17.65 -8.92
N HIS A 57 -8.66 16.92 -10.01
CA HIS A 57 -8.62 15.45 -10.02
C HIS A 57 -7.60 14.91 -9.01
N GLU A 58 -6.36 15.41 -9.04
CA GLU A 58 -5.33 15.00 -8.09
C GLU A 58 -5.74 15.31 -6.65
N GLU A 59 -6.24 16.52 -6.37
CA GLU A 59 -6.63 16.91 -5.00
C GLU A 59 -7.72 16.01 -4.42
N VAL A 60 -8.76 15.69 -5.19
CA VAL A 60 -9.84 14.81 -4.74
C VAL A 60 -9.33 13.39 -4.54
N CYS A 61 -8.49 12.88 -5.46
CA CYS A 61 -7.88 11.55 -5.33
C CYS A 61 -7.03 11.45 -4.07
N LEU A 62 -6.21 12.46 -3.78
CA LEU A 62 -5.37 12.49 -2.58
C LEU A 62 -6.19 12.67 -1.30
N GLY A 63 -7.29 13.43 -1.34
CA GLY A 63 -8.22 13.54 -0.21
C GLY A 63 -8.83 12.17 0.14
N LEU A 64 -9.26 11.40 -0.87
CA LEU A 64 -9.82 10.06 -0.67
C LEU A 64 -8.74 9.07 -0.23
N LEU A 65 -7.54 9.14 -0.83
CA LEU A 65 -6.40 8.34 -0.39
C LEU A 65 -6.06 8.61 1.08
N THR A 66 -6.13 9.87 1.51
CA THR A 66 -5.92 10.25 2.91
C THR A 66 -6.92 9.58 3.84
N LEU A 67 -8.22 9.59 3.49
CA LEU A 67 -9.25 8.86 4.24
C LEU A 67 -8.95 7.36 4.28
N ILE A 68 -8.60 6.77 3.15
CA ILE A 68 -8.26 5.34 3.08
C ILE A 68 -7.10 5.00 4.01
N LEU A 69 -6.06 5.84 4.04
CA LEU A 69 -4.86 5.58 4.83
C LEU A 69 -5.01 5.85 6.33
N THR A 70 -5.99 6.64 6.74
CA THR A 70 -6.12 7.10 8.14
C THR A 70 -7.40 6.70 8.84
N ASP A 71 -8.43 6.28 8.10
CA ASP A 71 -9.73 5.88 8.64
C ASP A 71 -10.12 4.49 8.11
N PRO A 72 -9.67 3.41 8.79
CA PRO A 72 -9.97 2.04 8.39
C PRO A 72 -11.47 1.72 8.27
N ILE A 73 -12.31 2.39 9.05
CA ILE A 73 -13.76 2.17 9.06
C ILE A 73 -14.37 2.64 7.74
N ASN A 74 -13.91 3.79 7.23
CA ASN A 74 -14.41 4.38 6.00
C ASN A 74 -13.57 4.06 4.76
N ALA A 75 -12.48 3.28 4.90
CA ALA A 75 -11.55 2.98 3.83
C ALA A 75 -12.21 2.27 2.64
N ALA A 76 -13.01 1.24 2.88
CA ALA A 76 -13.70 0.50 1.81
C ALA A 76 -14.66 1.37 1.00
N LYS A 77 -15.41 2.25 1.68
CA LYS A 77 -16.29 3.22 1.00
C LYS A 77 -15.48 4.21 0.18
N SER A 78 -14.45 4.82 0.80
CA SER A 78 -13.60 5.81 0.15
C SER A 78 -12.85 5.25 -1.05
N TYR A 79 -12.44 3.98 -0.99
CA TYR A 79 -11.81 3.28 -2.12
C TYR A 79 -12.79 3.06 -3.28
N ARG A 80 -14.06 2.67 -3.01
CA ARG A 80 -15.08 2.61 -4.07
C ARG A 80 -15.27 3.97 -4.73
N ASP A 81 -15.43 5.02 -3.94
CA ASP A 81 -15.59 6.38 -4.45
C ASP A 81 -14.37 6.79 -5.31
N LEU A 82 -13.17 6.46 -4.85
CA LEU A 82 -11.91 6.71 -5.58
C LEU A 82 -11.86 5.99 -6.93
N THR A 83 -12.26 4.72 -6.98
CA THR A 83 -12.29 3.94 -8.23
C THR A 83 -13.31 4.46 -9.24
N LEU A 84 -14.40 5.09 -8.77
CA LEU A 84 -15.43 5.64 -9.65
C LEU A 84 -15.01 6.98 -10.27
N ILE A 85 -14.24 7.80 -9.54
CA ILE A 85 -13.83 9.12 -10.01
C ILE A 85 -12.47 9.14 -10.71
N SER A 86 -11.65 8.08 -10.56
CA SER A 86 -10.33 8.01 -11.17
C SER A 86 -10.45 7.95 -12.69
N ARG A 87 -9.71 8.84 -13.38
CA ARG A 87 -9.70 8.96 -14.84
C ARG A 87 -8.45 8.38 -15.49
N ASP A 88 -7.49 7.99 -14.66
CA ASP A 88 -6.11 7.65 -15.00
C ASP A 88 -5.75 6.23 -14.53
N GLY A 89 -6.75 5.39 -14.24
CA GLY A 89 -6.54 4.02 -13.76
C GLY A 89 -5.80 3.96 -12.42
N LEU A 90 -6.03 4.95 -11.55
CA LEU A 90 -5.34 5.18 -10.28
C LEU A 90 -3.85 5.55 -10.41
N GLY A 91 -3.40 6.06 -11.55
CA GLY A 91 -2.01 6.45 -11.79
C GLY A 91 -1.45 7.45 -10.76
N VAL A 92 -2.17 8.53 -10.47
CA VAL A 92 -1.82 9.52 -9.43
C VAL A 92 -1.71 8.86 -8.06
N VAL A 93 -2.67 7.99 -7.71
CA VAL A 93 -2.68 7.27 -6.44
C VAL A 93 -1.47 6.36 -6.33
N GLN A 94 -1.13 5.62 -7.40
CA GLN A 94 0.04 4.75 -7.44
C GLN A 94 1.36 5.52 -7.30
N ALA A 95 1.50 6.66 -7.97
CA ALA A 95 2.69 7.50 -7.87
C ALA A 95 2.94 7.95 -6.43
N HIS A 96 1.88 8.41 -5.76
CA HIS A 96 1.94 8.84 -4.36
C HIS A 96 2.15 7.68 -3.38
N LEU A 97 1.51 6.52 -3.59
CA LEU A 97 1.77 5.32 -2.81
C LEU A 97 3.23 4.87 -2.94
N SER A 98 3.76 4.88 -4.17
CA SER A 98 5.17 4.59 -4.42
C SER A 98 6.05 5.56 -3.64
N GLN A 99 5.79 6.87 -3.70
CA GLN A 99 6.54 7.88 -2.97
C GLN A 99 6.51 7.65 -1.45
N LEU A 100 5.33 7.38 -0.88
CA LEU A 100 5.18 7.09 0.55
C LEU A 100 5.98 5.86 0.98
N ILE A 101 5.94 4.78 0.18
CA ILE A 101 6.73 3.57 0.44
C ILE A 101 8.21 3.92 0.34
N THR A 102 8.68 4.38 -0.81
CA THR A 102 10.12 4.50 -1.08
C THR A 102 10.82 5.54 -0.23
N GLU A 103 10.14 6.65 0.09
CA GLU A 103 10.81 7.79 0.73
C GLU A 103 10.41 8.03 2.19
N ARG A 104 9.28 7.47 2.64
CA ARG A 104 8.69 7.82 3.96
C ARG A 104 8.26 6.62 4.80
N TRP A 105 8.46 5.37 4.34
CA TRP A 105 7.99 4.16 5.04
C TRP A 105 8.34 4.11 6.53
N GLY A 106 9.59 4.47 6.89
CA GLY A 106 10.06 4.48 8.28
C GLY A 106 9.33 5.48 9.19
N ARG A 107 8.78 6.56 8.62
CA ARG A 107 8.07 7.61 9.36
C ARG A 107 6.57 7.38 9.44
N LEU A 108 5.99 6.51 8.61
CA LEU A 108 4.56 6.23 8.62
C LEU A 108 4.06 5.73 9.98
N THR A 109 2.84 6.13 10.35
CA THR A 109 2.14 5.54 11.49
C THR A 109 1.77 4.08 11.21
N ASP A 110 1.54 3.29 12.26
CA ASP A 110 1.19 1.87 12.10
C ASP A 110 -0.18 1.68 11.42
N CYS A 111 -1.12 2.61 11.65
CA CYS A 111 -2.40 2.67 10.94
C CYS A 111 -2.17 2.83 9.42
N VAL A 112 -1.33 3.79 9.03
CA VAL A 112 -1.08 4.08 7.61
C VAL A 112 -0.37 2.92 6.92
N ARG A 113 0.60 2.26 7.57
CA ARG A 113 1.24 1.06 7.01
C ARG A 113 0.22 -0.06 6.78
N THR A 114 -0.65 -0.30 7.76
CA THR A 114 -1.69 -1.33 7.69
C THR A 114 -2.68 -1.02 6.55
N GLN A 115 -3.15 0.22 6.46
CA GLN A 115 -4.08 0.63 5.42
C GLN A 115 -3.45 0.67 4.02
N LEU A 116 -2.15 0.95 3.92
CA LEU A 116 -1.41 0.89 2.66
C LEU A 116 -1.34 -0.55 2.13
N LEU A 117 -1.03 -1.52 3.01
CA LEU A 117 -1.03 -2.94 2.68
C LEU A 117 -2.43 -3.43 2.28
N TRP A 118 -3.46 -2.99 3.00
CA TRP A 118 -4.86 -3.24 2.65
C TRP A 118 -5.21 -2.69 1.26
N LEU A 119 -4.83 -1.44 0.97
CA LEU A 119 -5.12 -0.80 -0.31
C LEU A 119 -4.44 -1.51 -1.48
N ILE A 120 -3.17 -1.90 -1.33
CA ILE A 120 -2.47 -2.69 -2.36
C ILE A 120 -3.19 -4.00 -2.65
N ARG A 121 -3.64 -4.70 -1.60
CA ARG A 121 -4.43 -5.93 -1.75
C ARG A 121 -5.72 -5.70 -2.55
N GLU A 122 -6.44 -4.62 -2.26
CA GLU A 122 -7.67 -4.27 -2.97
C GLU A 122 -7.42 -3.81 -4.42
N MET A 123 -6.28 -3.16 -4.70
CA MET A 123 -5.87 -2.80 -6.05
C MET A 123 -5.55 -4.03 -6.90
N ILE A 124 -4.89 -5.04 -6.32
CA ILE A 124 -4.65 -6.32 -7.00
C ILE A 124 -5.97 -7.03 -7.31
N ARG A 125 -6.88 -7.12 -6.33
CA ARG A 125 -8.20 -7.75 -6.50
C ARG A 125 -9.04 -7.08 -7.58
N ASN A 126 -8.95 -5.76 -7.70
CA ASN A 126 -9.64 -5.00 -8.74
C ASN A 126 -8.91 -4.95 -10.08
N GLY A 127 -7.79 -5.67 -10.25
CA GLY A 127 -7.07 -5.75 -11.51
C GLY A 127 -6.41 -4.43 -11.94
N VAL A 128 -6.03 -3.59 -10.97
CA VAL A 128 -5.31 -2.34 -11.24
C VAL A 128 -3.92 -2.66 -11.78
N ASN A 129 -3.54 -2.03 -12.89
CA ASN A 129 -2.23 -2.21 -13.51
C ASN A 129 -1.13 -1.52 -12.70
N GLY A 130 0.11 -2.03 -12.74
CA GLY A 130 1.29 -1.38 -12.13
C GLY A 130 1.49 -1.64 -10.63
N VAL A 131 0.58 -2.36 -9.98
CA VAL A 131 0.65 -2.66 -8.54
C VAL A 131 1.85 -3.53 -8.17
N ASP A 132 2.40 -4.28 -9.13
CA ASP A 132 3.63 -5.07 -9.00
C ASP A 132 4.82 -4.21 -8.55
N THR A 133 4.91 -2.98 -9.03
CA THR A 133 5.97 -2.03 -8.62
C THR A 133 5.82 -1.62 -7.14
N LEU A 134 4.60 -1.52 -6.62
CA LEU A 134 4.36 -1.24 -5.21
C LEU A 134 4.77 -2.42 -4.33
N CYS A 135 4.46 -3.66 -4.75
CA CYS A 135 4.91 -4.88 -4.08
C CYS A 135 6.43 -4.98 -4.07
N TRP A 136 7.09 -4.71 -5.21
CA TRP A 136 8.55 -4.63 -5.28
C TRP A 136 9.11 -3.64 -4.25
N ASN A 137 8.56 -2.43 -4.20
CA ASN A 137 9.01 -1.41 -3.26
C ASN A 137 8.81 -1.81 -1.79
N LEU A 138 7.69 -2.46 -1.44
CA LEU A 138 7.46 -2.97 -0.09
C LEU A 138 8.48 -4.04 0.30
N MET A 139 8.82 -4.95 -0.62
CA MET A 139 9.80 -6.00 -0.32
C MET A 139 11.18 -5.43 0.03
N ARG A 140 11.54 -4.25 -0.47
CA ARG A 140 12.80 -3.56 -0.10
C ARG A 140 12.83 -3.07 1.34
N HIS A 141 11.69 -2.98 2.03
CA HIS A 141 11.61 -2.64 3.44
C HIS A 141 11.62 -3.85 4.37
N MET A 142 11.60 -5.07 3.82
CA MET A 142 11.70 -6.32 4.58
C MET A 142 13.16 -6.59 4.87
N ALA A 143 13.63 -6.13 6.04
CA ALA A 143 15.04 -6.18 6.40
C ALA A 143 15.45 -7.57 6.88
N GLY A 144 16.49 -8.15 6.26
CA GLY A 144 17.12 -9.37 6.78
C GLY A 144 17.88 -9.08 8.08
N GLY A 145 17.85 -10.03 9.02
CA GLY A 145 18.43 -9.93 10.35
C GLY A 145 17.62 -9.09 11.34
N ASP A 146 16.52 -8.47 10.91
CA ASP A 146 15.63 -7.68 11.77
C ASP A 146 14.39 -8.52 12.18
N VAL A 147 14.40 -9.02 13.41
CA VAL A 147 13.27 -9.78 13.99
C VAL A 147 12.34 -8.92 14.85
N THR A 148 12.34 -7.59 14.66
CA THR A 148 11.39 -6.71 15.34
C THR A 148 9.96 -6.99 14.86
N GLN A 149 8.98 -6.83 15.75
CA GLN A 149 7.57 -7.10 15.44
C GLN A 149 7.08 -6.30 14.22
N LYS A 150 7.59 -5.08 14.00
CA LYS A 150 7.23 -4.24 12.85
C LYS A 150 7.69 -4.85 11.52
N ASN A 151 8.91 -5.38 11.47
CA ASN A 151 9.44 -6.03 10.28
C ASN A 151 8.71 -7.35 10.00
N ILE A 152 8.48 -8.15 11.04
CA ILE A 152 7.74 -9.42 10.95
C ILE A 152 6.32 -9.21 10.42
N ILE A 153 5.59 -8.21 10.91
CA ILE A 153 4.23 -7.88 10.42
C ILE A 153 4.25 -7.51 8.93
N LEU A 154 5.24 -6.73 8.49
CA LEU A 154 5.37 -6.37 7.08
C LEU A 154 5.62 -7.62 6.22
N ILE A 155 6.57 -8.46 6.63
CA ILE A 155 6.94 -9.69 5.92
C ILE A 155 5.74 -10.61 5.77
N GLU A 156 5.06 -10.91 6.87
CA GLU A 156 3.87 -11.77 6.87
C GLU A 156 2.76 -11.16 6.01
N SER A 157 2.52 -9.85 6.12
CA SER A 157 1.47 -9.18 5.32
C SER A 157 1.74 -9.20 3.82
N VAL A 158 2.99 -8.99 3.40
CA VAL A 158 3.40 -9.06 1.99
C VAL A 158 3.31 -10.49 1.49
N LEU A 159 3.80 -11.46 2.26
CA LEU A 159 3.68 -12.88 1.94
C LEU A 159 2.22 -13.28 1.73
N ASP A 160 1.32 -12.81 2.58
CA ASP A 160 -0.11 -13.09 2.50
C ASP A 160 -0.73 -12.51 1.24
N ILE A 161 -0.38 -11.27 0.89
CA ILE A 161 -0.82 -10.65 -0.36
C ILE A 161 -0.38 -11.49 -1.57
N LEU A 162 0.88 -11.95 -1.58
CA LEU A 162 1.43 -12.73 -2.69
C LEU A 162 0.80 -14.13 -2.79
N ILE A 163 0.55 -14.79 -1.65
CA ILE A 163 -0.11 -16.11 -1.61
C ILE A 163 -1.58 -15.98 -2.05
N GLU A 164 -2.32 -15.04 -1.48
CA GLU A 164 -3.75 -14.83 -1.79
C GLU A 164 -3.98 -14.48 -3.27
N ASN A 165 -3.01 -13.81 -3.90
CA ASN A 165 -3.12 -13.34 -5.28
C ASN A 165 -2.13 -14.06 -6.23
N ARG A 166 -1.91 -15.37 -6.01
CA ARG A 166 -0.94 -16.16 -6.77
C ARG A 166 -1.11 -16.09 -8.30
N THR A 167 -2.34 -16.16 -8.79
CA THR A 167 -2.63 -16.09 -10.23
C THR A 167 -2.32 -14.73 -10.85
N TRP A 168 -2.36 -13.66 -10.05
CA TRP A 168 -1.89 -12.33 -10.45
C TRP A 168 -0.35 -12.28 -10.45
N LEU A 169 0.29 -12.78 -9.38
CA LEU A 169 1.75 -12.82 -9.24
C LEU A 169 2.45 -13.53 -10.42
N ASP A 170 1.93 -14.67 -10.86
CA ASP A 170 2.52 -15.48 -11.93
C ASP A 170 2.61 -14.74 -13.29
N LYS A 171 1.94 -13.59 -13.44
CA LYS A 171 2.03 -12.72 -14.62
C LYS A 171 3.28 -11.85 -14.63
N PHE A 172 4.02 -11.76 -13.51
CA PHE A 172 5.16 -10.85 -13.32
C PHE A 172 6.43 -11.64 -12.97
N PRO A 173 7.18 -12.17 -13.97
CA PRO A 173 8.38 -12.98 -13.74
C PRO A 173 9.42 -12.32 -12.83
N VAL A 174 9.57 -11.00 -12.97
CA VAL A 174 10.48 -10.18 -12.18
C VAL A 174 10.08 -10.15 -10.69
N ILE A 175 8.78 -10.09 -10.38
CA ILE A 175 8.30 -10.15 -9.00
C ILE A 175 8.40 -11.56 -8.44
N VAL A 176 8.16 -12.59 -9.24
CA VAL A 176 8.37 -13.99 -8.85
C VAL A 176 9.82 -14.21 -8.42
N ALA A 177 10.78 -13.82 -9.27
CA ALA A 177 12.21 -13.94 -8.98
C ALA A 177 12.60 -13.17 -7.70
N THR A 178 12.19 -11.91 -7.58
CA THR A 178 12.46 -11.10 -6.39
C THR A 178 11.84 -11.70 -5.14
N SER A 179 10.61 -12.22 -5.22
CA SER A 179 9.94 -12.86 -4.08
C SER A 179 10.73 -14.07 -3.60
N VAL A 180 11.15 -14.95 -4.52
CA VAL A 180 11.97 -16.13 -4.19
C VAL A 180 13.29 -15.71 -3.55
N TYR A 181 14.01 -14.76 -4.17
CA TYR A 181 15.27 -14.25 -3.63
C TYR A 181 15.10 -13.70 -2.21
N THR A 182 14.07 -12.86 -2.01
CA THR A 182 13.82 -12.22 -0.72
C THR A 182 13.44 -13.24 0.35
N PHE A 183 12.50 -14.16 0.10
CA PHE A 183 12.09 -15.13 1.12
C PHE A 183 13.16 -16.19 1.40
N LEU A 184 13.96 -16.60 0.42
CA LEU A 184 15.12 -17.47 0.68
C LEU A 184 16.07 -16.86 1.71
N ARG A 185 16.32 -15.54 1.63
CA ARG A 185 17.14 -14.84 2.62
C ARG A 185 16.43 -14.74 3.98
N LEU A 186 15.14 -14.37 4.02
CA LEU A 186 14.42 -14.13 5.27
C LEU A 186 14.17 -15.40 6.09
N ILE A 187 14.01 -16.56 5.44
CA ILE A 187 13.77 -17.86 6.11
C ILE A 187 14.84 -18.16 7.17
N GLU A 188 16.10 -17.79 6.91
CA GLU A 188 17.23 -18.00 7.83
C GLU A 188 17.09 -17.20 9.14
N ASP A 189 16.44 -16.03 9.09
CA ASP A 189 16.23 -15.17 10.26
C ASP A 189 15.04 -15.64 11.13
N HIS A 190 14.16 -16.48 10.58
CA HIS A 190 12.90 -16.91 11.21
C HIS A 190 12.95 -18.32 11.81
N MET A 191 14.14 -18.86 12.08
CA MET A 191 14.36 -20.20 12.65
C MET A 191 13.90 -20.35 14.11
N SER A 192 13.57 -19.26 14.80
CA SER A 192 13.11 -19.29 16.19
C SER A 192 11.75 -20.00 16.31
N PRO A 193 11.51 -20.84 17.34
CA PRO A 193 10.22 -21.51 17.54
C PRO A 193 9.02 -20.55 17.59
N ARG A 194 9.22 -19.29 17.99
CA ARG A 194 8.18 -18.25 18.00
C ARG A 194 7.70 -17.84 16.62
N LEU A 195 8.56 -17.98 15.60
CA LEU A 195 8.29 -17.61 14.21
C LEU A 195 8.08 -18.83 13.30
N ALA A 196 7.99 -20.03 13.87
CA ALA A 196 7.90 -21.28 13.11
C ALA A 196 6.73 -21.31 12.12
N ASN A 197 5.59 -20.69 12.45
CA ASN A 197 4.45 -20.60 11.55
C ASN A 197 4.73 -19.72 10.32
N LEU A 198 5.33 -18.54 10.55
CA LEU A 198 5.74 -17.64 9.47
C LEU A 198 6.78 -18.33 8.59
N GLN A 199 7.83 -18.89 9.19
CA GLN A 199 8.87 -19.59 8.47
C GLN A 199 8.33 -20.72 7.59
N LYS A 200 7.41 -21.54 8.14
CA LYS A 200 6.77 -22.61 7.37
C LYS A 200 6.00 -22.06 6.16
N LYS A 201 5.34 -20.91 6.31
CA LYS A 201 4.61 -20.24 5.24
C LYS A 201 5.56 -19.74 4.15
N GLU A 202 6.67 -19.10 4.53
CA GLU A 202 7.73 -18.64 3.64
C GLU A 202 8.34 -19.80 2.83
N ILE A 203 8.70 -20.89 3.51
CA ILE A 203 9.26 -22.10 2.87
C ILE A 203 8.26 -22.68 1.87
N THR A 204 6.99 -22.84 2.28
CA THR A 204 5.96 -23.44 1.41
C THR A 204 5.75 -22.60 0.15
N PHE A 205 5.64 -21.28 0.31
CA PHE A 205 5.47 -20.35 -0.81
C PHE A 205 6.68 -20.37 -1.75
N THR A 206 7.88 -20.27 -1.20
CA THR A 206 9.14 -20.26 -1.97
C THR A 206 9.34 -21.55 -2.76
N ILE A 207 9.08 -22.71 -2.14
CA ILE A 207 9.16 -24.01 -2.82
C ILE A 207 8.15 -24.09 -3.97
N SER A 208 6.93 -23.61 -3.79
CA SER A 208 5.91 -23.61 -4.85
C SER A 208 6.35 -22.77 -6.05
N LEU A 209 6.88 -21.56 -5.84
CA LEU A 209 7.42 -20.73 -6.92
C LEU A 209 8.62 -21.39 -7.62
N LEU A 210 9.57 -21.94 -6.87
CA LEU A 210 10.74 -22.63 -7.44
C LEU A 210 10.34 -23.84 -8.30
N ARG A 211 9.29 -24.58 -7.93
CA ARG A 211 8.83 -25.76 -8.67
C ARG A 211 8.01 -25.41 -9.90
N GLU A 212 7.12 -24.43 -9.77
CA GLU A 212 6.10 -24.13 -10.78
C GLU A 212 6.54 -23.01 -11.74
N ARG A 213 7.45 -22.12 -11.30
CA ARG A 213 7.93 -20.94 -12.03
C ARG A 213 9.45 -20.91 -12.12
N PHE A 214 10.09 -22.08 -12.23
CA PHE A 214 11.56 -22.20 -12.23
C PHE A 214 12.23 -21.32 -13.29
N SER A 215 11.66 -21.23 -14.50
CA SER A 215 12.18 -20.38 -15.58
C SER A 215 12.28 -18.91 -15.18
N ASP A 216 11.32 -18.40 -14.42
CA ASP A 216 11.31 -17.02 -13.95
C ASP A 216 12.36 -16.84 -12.85
N CYS A 217 12.56 -17.86 -12.01
CA CYS A 217 13.55 -17.85 -10.93
C CYS A 217 15.00 -17.81 -11.45
N LEU A 218 15.26 -18.26 -12.69
CA LEU A 218 16.59 -18.17 -13.30
C LEU A 218 17.08 -16.73 -13.47
N LEU A 219 16.20 -15.73 -13.41
CA LEU A 219 16.57 -14.31 -13.44
C LEU A 219 17.42 -13.89 -12.22
N ILE A 220 17.44 -14.68 -11.14
CA ILE A 220 18.24 -14.42 -9.95
C ILE A 220 19.75 -14.57 -10.24
N GLY A 221 20.12 -15.48 -11.14
CA GLY A 221 21.51 -15.85 -11.43
C GLY A 221 21.93 -17.22 -10.89
#